data_AF-A0A7H0NLL8-F1
#
_entry.id   AF-A0A7H0NLL8-F1
#
_cell.length_a   1.000
_cell.length_b   1.000
_cell.length_c   1.000
_cell.angle_alpha   90.00
_cell.angle_beta   90.00
_cell.angle_gamma   90.00
#
_symmetry.space_group_name_H-M   'P 1'
#
loop_
_entity.id
_entity.type
_entity.pdbx_description
1 polymer ?
#
loop_
_entity_poly.entity_id
_entity_poly.type
_entity_poly.pdbx_seq_one_letter_code
_entity_poly.pdbx_strand_id
1 'polypeptide(L)'
;MSEQAAEELPEPGPPAAPQGRVLAAVAAGGALGALARYGALVLWPGGGGFPWTVFSVNVSGCALIGVLMVLTAERGRVTHPLVRPFLGVGVLGGFTTFSTYAAGVSDLLVRQEALTGLAYAAATVVAALGAVWAAAAGTRRWLDRGSGGFGGSRGSGGSRGSGGSGGSGSSWGSGGSRGSGGSRGSGGEGRAA
;
A
#
# COMPACT_ATOMS: atom_id res chain seq x y z
N MET A 1 14.37 43.49 24.14
CA MET A 1 14.35 43.24 22.69
C MET A 1 15.23 42.03 22.43
N SER A 2 14.72 40.86 22.78
CA SER A 2 15.41 39.57 22.69
C SER A 2 14.46 38.64 21.96
N GLU A 3 14.35 38.86 20.64
CA GLU A 3 13.76 37.87 19.75
C GLU A 3 14.68 36.65 19.80
N GLN A 4 14.17 35.60 20.42
CA GLN A 4 14.68 34.26 20.27
C GLN A 4 14.62 33.94 18.77
N ALA A 5 15.77 34.07 18.10
CA ALA A 5 15.98 33.46 16.81
C ALA A 5 15.71 31.97 17.00
N ALA A 6 14.52 31.55 16.54
CA ALA A 6 14.16 30.16 16.41
C ALA A 6 15.26 29.51 15.58
N GLU A 7 16.08 28.72 16.25
CA GLU A 7 17.00 27.80 15.61
C GLU A 7 16.11 26.76 14.91
N GLU A 8 15.75 27.08 13.67
CA GLU A 8 15.01 26.24 12.75
C GLU A 8 15.89 25.04 12.45
N LEU A 9 15.81 24.03 13.33
CA LEU A 9 16.46 22.75 13.13
C LEU A 9 16.01 22.23 11.76
N PRO A 10 16.94 21.87 10.84
CA PRO A 10 16.56 21.32 9.55
C PRO A 10 15.73 20.07 9.81
N GLU A 11 14.42 20.18 9.57
CA GLU A 11 13.48 19.06 9.60
C GLU A 11 14.12 17.94 8.77
N PRO A 12 14.41 16.77 9.36
CA PRO A 12 14.96 15.67 8.60
C PRO A 12 13.95 15.30 7.53
N GLY A 13 14.22 15.75 6.30
CA GLY A 13 13.41 15.46 5.13
C GLY A 13 13.16 13.95 5.05
N PRO A 14 11.96 13.53 4.63
CA PRO A 14 11.58 12.13 4.67
C PRO A 14 12.68 11.27 4.01
N PRO A 15 13.09 10.15 4.63
CA PRO A 15 14.20 9.36 4.15
C PRO A 15 13.99 9.03 2.68
N ALA A 16 14.90 9.54 1.84
CA ALA A 16 14.94 9.25 0.42
C ALA A 16 15.33 7.77 0.24
N ALA A 17 14.39 6.86 0.49
CA ALA A 17 14.34 5.62 -0.28
C ALA A 17 14.52 6.04 -1.76
N PRO A 18 15.22 5.27 -2.60
CA PRO A 18 15.52 5.71 -3.98
C PRO A 18 14.20 5.93 -4.75
N GLN A 19 13.68 7.16 -4.71
CA GLN A 19 12.34 7.55 -5.12
C GLN A 19 12.13 7.22 -6.60
N GLY A 20 13.20 7.32 -7.41
CA GLY A 20 13.19 6.92 -8.81
C GLY A 20 12.78 5.45 -9.02
N ARG A 21 13.21 4.51 -8.16
CA ARG A 21 12.83 3.09 -8.30
C ARG A 21 11.35 2.87 -7.98
N VAL A 22 10.82 3.59 -6.98
CA VAL A 22 9.40 3.54 -6.62
C VAL A 22 8.55 4.14 -7.74
N LEU A 23 8.94 5.30 -8.26
CA LEU A 23 8.26 5.96 -9.38
C LEU A 23 8.26 5.09 -10.64
N ALA A 24 9.41 4.48 -10.98
CA ALA A 24 9.50 3.55 -12.11
C ALA A 24 8.59 2.34 -11.93
N ALA A 25 8.52 1.78 -10.71
CA ALA A 25 7.61 0.69 -10.40
C ALA A 25 6.14 1.09 -10.52
N VAL A 26 5.74 2.25 -9.99
CA VAL A 26 4.37 2.77 -10.13
C VAL A 26 4.03 3.01 -11.60
N ALA A 27 4.95 3.61 -12.38
CA ALA A 27 4.74 3.89 -13.80
C ALA A 27 4.59 2.60 -14.63
N ALA A 28 5.48 1.62 -14.43
CA ALA A 28 5.42 0.34 -15.10
C ALA A 28 4.13 -0.42 -14.76
N GLY A 29 3.76 -0.46 -13.46
CA GLY A 29 2.51 -1.06 -13.02
C GLY A 29 1.29 -0.34 -13.61
N GLY A 30 1.30 0.99 -13.60
CA GLY A 30 0.23 1.83 -14.15
C GLY A 30 0.01 1.61 -15.63
N ALA A 31 1.08 1.52 -16.42
CA ALA A 31 1.01 1.19 -17.83
C ALA A 31 0.37 -0.19 -18.06
N LEU A 32 0.82 -1.22 -17.31
CA LEU A 32 0.25 -2.56 -17.40
C LEU A 32 -1.23 -2.60 -17.03
N GLY A 33 -1.62 -1.93 -15.93
CA GLY A 33 -3.00 -1.84 -15.49
C GLY A 33 -3.89 -1.14 -16.52
N ALA A 34 -3.45 0.00 -17.05
CA ALA A 34 -4.18 0.75 -18.05
C ALA A 34 -4.35 -0.02 -19.36
N LEU A 35 -3.31 -0.73 -19.81
CA LEU A 35 -3.36 -1.59 -20.99
C LEU A 35 -4.29 -2.78 -20.79
N ALA A 36 -4.28 -3.41 -19.61
CA ALA A 36 -5.19 -4.50 -19.27
C ALA A 36 -6.66 -4.01 -19.28
N ARG A 37 -6.93 -2.84 -18.69
CA ARG A 37 -8.25 -2.20 -18.73
C ARG A 37 -8.68 -1.90 -20.17
N TYR A 38 -7.79 -1.28 -20.95
CA TYR A 38 -8.08 -0.96 -22.34
C TYR A 38 -8.35 -2.22 -23.17
N GLY A 39 -7.54 -3.26 -22.99
CA GLY A 39 -7.76 -4.57 -23.61
C GLY A 39 -9.13 -5.16 -23.24
N ALA A 40 -9.54 -5.07 -21.96
CA ALA A 40 -10.86 -5.52 -21.54
C ALA A 40 -11.98 -4.75 -22.25
N LEU A 41 -11.84 -3.43 -22.43
CA LEU A 41 -12.81 -2.60 -23.15
C LEU A 41 -12.89 -2.94 -24.65
N VAL A 42 -11.77 -3.30 -25.26
CA VAL A 42 -11.70 -3.66 -26.69
C VAL A 42 -12.24 -5.08 -26.94
N LEU A 43 -11.89 -6.04 -26.08
CA LEU A 43 -12.28 -7.45 -26.24
C LEU A 43 -13.72 -7.69 -25.82
N TRP A 44 -14.21 -6.93 -24.83
CA TRP A 44 -15.58 -7.00 -24.36
C TRP A 44 -16.20 -5.60 -24.37
N PRO A 45 -16.53 -5.05 -25.55
CA PRO A 45 -17.27 -3.81 -25.63
C PRO A 45 -18.66 -4.05 -25.03
N GLY A 46 -19.00 -3.30 -23.99
CA GLY A 46 -20.27 -3.47 -23.25
C GLY A 46 -21.47 -3.39 -24.19
N GLY A 47 -22.34 -4.40 -24.15
CA GLY A 47 -23.60 -4.45 -24.89
C GLY A 47 -24.79 -4.58 -23.94
N GLY A 48 -25.96 -4.07 -24.35
CA GLY A 48 -27.22 -4.29 -23.62
C GLY A 48 -27.53 -3.28 -22.51
N GLY A 49 -27.14 -2.01 -22.68
CA GLY A 49 -27.50 -0.91 -21.77
C GLY A 49 -26.62 -0.80 -20.52
N PHE A 50 -26.21 -1.90 -19.89
CA PHE A 50 -25.38 -1.85 -18.69
C PHE A 50 -23.86 -1.89 -19.00
N PRO A 51 -23.01 -1.03 -18.41
CA PRO A 51 -21.56 -1.01 -18.64
C PRO A 51 -20.79 -2.14 -17.94
N TRP A 52 -21.09 -3.39 -18.30
CA TRP A 52 -20.56 -4.61 -17.66
C TRP A 52 -19.03 -4.67 -17.56
N THR A 53 -18.35 -4.19 -18.59
CA THR A 53 -16.87 -4.25 -18.65
C THR A 53 -16.25 -3.37 -17.58
N VAL A 54 -16.69 -2.12 -17.48
CA VAL A 54 -16.17 -1.16 -16.48
C VAL A 54 -16.59 -1.59 -15.07
N PHE A 55 -17.82 -2.07 -14.90
CA PHE A 55 -18.28 -2.68 -13.65
C PHE A 55 -17.32 -3.79 -13.20
N SER A 56 -17.04 -4.76 -14.09
CA SER A 56 -16.24 -5.94 -13.77
C SER A 56 -14.78 -5.58 -13.48
N VAL A 57 -14.20 -4.64 -14.23
CA VAL A 57 -12.86 -4.11 -14.00
C VAL A 57 -12.74 -3.48 -12.62
N ASN A 58 -13.70 -2.62 -12.24
CA ASN A 58 -13.68 -1.96 -10.94
C ASN A 58 -13.88 -2.96 -9.79
N VAL A 59 -14.87 -3.85 -9.89
CA VAL A 59 -15.15 -4.85 -8.84
C VAL A 59 -14.00 -5.84 -8.66
N SER A 60 -13.41 -6.34 -9.76
CA SER A 60 -12.26 -7.25 -9.68
C SER A 60 -11.01 -6.54 -9.14
N GLY A 61 -10.75 -5.29 -9.54
CA GLY A 61 -9.66 -4.49 -8.96
C GLY A 61 -9.83 -4.25 -7.46
N CYS A 62 -11.06 -3.99 -7.01
CA CYS A 62 -11.42 -3.89 -5.60
C CYS A 62 -11.24 -5.22 -4.85
N ALA A 63 -11.58 -6.36 -5.44
CA ALA A 63 -11.26 -7.66 -4.84
C ALA A 63 -9.74 -7.82 -4.66
N LEU A 64 -8.95 -7.50 -5.70
CA LEU A 64 -7.50 -7.64 -5.70
C LEU A 64 -6.83 -6.74 -4.65
N ILE A 65 -7.30 -5.51 -4.44
CA ILE A 65 -6.75 -4.66 -3.36
C ILE A 65 -7.07 -5.24 -1.98
N GLY A 66 -8.24 -5.86 -1.79
CA GLY A 66 -8.59 -6.58 -0.56
C GLY A 66 -7.64 -7.74 -0.26
N VAL A 67 -7.27 -8.54 -1.28
CA VAL A 67 -6.25 -9.59 -1.15
C VAL A 67 -4.89 -8.99 -0.83
N LEU A 68 -4.46 -7.97 -1.58
CA LEU A 68 -3.16 -7.33 -1.40
C LEU A 68 -3.01 -6.72 -0.01
N MET A 69 -4.09 -6.13 0.54
CA MET A 69 -4.12 -5.58 1.89
C MET A 69 -3.79 -6.66 2.93
N VAL A 70 -4.44 -7.83 2.87
CA VAL A 70 -4.20 -8.91 3.83
C VAL A 70 -2.78 -9.47 3.69
N LEU A 71 -2.32 -9.70 2.46
CA LEU A 71 -0.99 -10.28 2.21
C LEU A 71 0.16 -9.34 2.62
N THR A 72 0.01 -8.04 2.38
CA THR A 72 1.07 -7.05 2.63
C THR A 72 0.99 -6.41 4.01
N ALA A 73 -0.20 -5.98 4.45
CA ALA A 73 -0.37 -5.18 5.66
C ALA A 73 -0.60 -6.06 6.91
N GLU A 74 -1.43 -7.10 6.80
CA GLU A 74 -1.81 -7.90 7.98
C GLU A 74 -0.80 -9.00 8.31
N ARG A 75 -0.16 -9.60 7.28
CA ARG A 75 0.67 -10.80 7.46
C ARG A 75 2.13 -10.62 7.09
N GLY A 76 2.52 -9.45 6.58
CA GLY A 76 3.92 -9.13 6.24
C GLY A 76 4.58 -10.12 5.28
N ARG A 77 3.82 -10.93 4.55
CA ARG A 77 4.37 -12.01 3.70
C ARG A 77 5.07 -11.48 2.45
N VAL A 78 4.78 -10.24 2.09
CA VAL A 78 5.40 -9.54 0.96
C VAL A 78 6.38 -8.52 1.53
N THR A 79 7.65 -8.90 1.57
CA THR A 79 8.72 -8.12 2.22
C THR A 79 9.33 -7.05 1.32
N HIS A 80 9.13 -7.12 0.00
CA HIS A 80 9.79 -6.20 -0.92
C HIS A 80 9.07 -4.83 -0.98
N PRO A 81 9.78 -3.72 -0.72
CA PRO A 81 9.17 -2.38 -0.63
C PRO A 81 8.58 -1.84 -1.94
N LEU A 82 8.85 -2.49 -3.09
CA LEU A 82 8.38 -2.06 -4.41
C LEU A 82 7.07 -2.74 -4.81
N VAL A 83 6.68 -3.84 -4.15
CA VAL A 83 5.48 -4.58 -4.54
C VAL A 83 4.21 -3.80 -4.21
N ARG A 84 4.18 -3.09 -3.08
CA ARG A 84 3.02 -2.25 -2.70
C ARG A 84 2.83 -1.08 -3.69
N PRO A 85 3.86 -0.28 -4.02
CA PRO A 85 3.74 0.74 -5.07
C PRO A 85 3.42 0.17 -6.45
N PHE A 86 4.08 -0.91 -6.88
CA PHE A 86 3.87 -1.51 -8.19
C PHE A 86 2.45 -2.07 -8.34
N LEU A 87 2.00 -2.95 -7.43
CA LEU A 87 0.70 -3.61 -7.55
C LEU A 87 -0.45 -2.71 -7.09
N GLY A 88 -0.31 -2.06 -5.93
CA GLY A 88 -1.38 -1.27 -5.33
C GLY A 88 -1.65 0.02 -6.09
N VAL A 89 -0.62 0.86 -6.22
CA VAL A 89 -0.77 2.18 -6.86
C VAL A 89 -0.65 2.06 -8.38
N GLY A 90 0.32 1.30 -8.88
CA GLY A 90 0.55 1.11 -10.31
C GLY A 90 -0.55 0.27 -10.96
N VAL A 91 -0.47 -1.05 -10.85
CA VAL A 91 -1.34 -1.99 -11.58
C VAL A 91 -2.81 -1.77 -11.25
N LEU A 92 -3.19 -1.79 -9.96
CA LEU A 92 -4.60 -1.65 -9.57
C LEU A 92 -5.13 -0.23 -9.80
N GLY A 93 -4.31 0.80 -9.60
CA GLY A 93 -4.68 2.18 -9.92
C GLY A 93 -4.86 2.44 -11.42
N GLY A 94 -4.02 1.84 -12.27
CA GLY A 94 -4.16 1.90 -13.73
C GLY A 94 -5.29 1.03 -14.26
N PHE A 95 -5.55 -0.12 -13.63
CA PHE A 95 -6.58 -1.07 -14.04
C PHE A 95 -7.98 -0.58 -13.68
N THR A 96 -8.20 -0.04 -12.49
CA THR A 96 -9.51 0.51 -12.10
C THR A 96 -9.73 1.91 -12.69
N THR A 97 -10.99 2.36 -12.82
CA THR A 97 -11.32 3.66 -13.39
C THR A 97 -12.59 4.25 -12.79
N PHE A 98 -12.48 5.45 -12.21
CA PHE A 98 -13.64 6.23 -11.81
C PHE A 98 -14.16 7.12 -12.94
N SER A 99 -13.27 7.69 -13.76
CA SER A 99 -13.66 8.61 -14.85
C SER A 99 -14.50 7.91 -15.92
N THR A 100 -14.11 6.71 -16.35
CA THR A 100 -14.89 5.92 -17.31
C THR A 100 -16.20 5.44 -16.71
N TYR A 101 -16.21 5.12 -15.41
CA TYR A 101 -17.44 4.78 -14.69
C TYR A 101 -18.42 5.96 -14.66
N ALA A 102 -17.96 7.16 -14.28
CA ALA A 102 -18.77 8.37 -14.25
C ALA A 102 -19.29 8.73 -15.64
N ALA A 103 -18.46 8.61 -16.68
CA ALA A 103 -18.89 8.80 -18.07
C ALA A 103 -19.99 7.81 -18.47
N GLY A 104 -19.89 6.53 -18.06
CA GLY A 104 -20.93 5.53 -18.32
C GLY A 104 -22.25 5.81 -17.61
N VAL A 105 -22.20 6.30 -16.35
CA VAL A 105 -23.42 6.76 -15.65
C VAL A 105 -24.01 7.97 -16.37
N SER A 106 -23.18 8.93 -16.79
CA SER A 106 -23.64 10.13 -17.47
C SER A 106 -24.25 9.83 -18.84
N ASP A 107 -23.68 8.90 -19.60
CA ASP A 107 -24.23 8.44 -20.89
C ASP A 107 -25.63 7.85 -20.72
N LEU A 108 -25.83 7.01 -19.70
CA LEU A 108 -27.13 6.43 -19.38
C LEU A 108 -28.19 7.48 -19.03
N LEU A 109 -27.79 8.52 -18.29
CA LEU A 109 -28.68 9.63 -17.96
C LEU A 109 -29.06 10.44 -19.21
N VAL A 110 -28.10 10.71 -20.10
CA VAL A 110 -28.35 11.41 -21.37
C VAL A 110 -29.31 10.62 -22.26
N ARG A 111 -29.18 9.29 -22.27
CA ARG A 111 -30.06 8.36 -22.99
C ARG A 111 -31.46 8.17 -22.38
N GLN A 112 -31.81 8.94 -21.34
CA GLN A 112 -33.08 8.82 -20.60
C GLN A 112 -33.25 7.48 -19.87
N GLU A 113 -32.17 6.71 -19.67
CA GLU A 113 -32.17 5.43 -18.95
C GLU A 113 -31.80 5.64 -17.46
N ALA A 114 -32.49 6.55 -16.78
CA ALA A 114 -32.10 7.00 -15.45
C ALA A 114 -32.08 5.90 -14.38
N LEU A 115 -33.03 4.96 -14.43
CA LEU A 115 -33.05 3.80 -13.54
C LEU A 115 -31.81 2.93 -13.73
N THR A 116 -31.41 2.66 -14.97
CA THR A 116 -30.19 1.89 -15.28
C THR A 116 -28.94 2.64 -14.82
N GLY A 117 -28.87 3.95 -15.05
CA GLY A 117 -27.76 4.79 -14.59
C GLY A 117 -27.59 4.79 -13.07
N LEU A 118 -28.69 4.95 -12.33
CA LEU A 118 -28.69 4.89 -10.86
C LEU A 118 -28.36 3.48 -10.35
N ALA A 119 -28.92 2.45 -10.97
CA ALA A 119 -28.62 1.06 -10.64
C ALA A 119 -27.14 0.75 -10.87
N TYR A 120 -26.56 1.16 -12.00
CA TYR A 120 -25.14 1.02 -12.28
C TYR A 120 -24.28 1.75 -11.25
N ALA A 121 -24.67 2.97 -10.88
CA ALA A 121 -23.93 3.75 -9.90
C ALA A 121 -23.90 3.08 -8.52
N ALA A 122 -25.07 2.73 -8.00
CA ALA A 122 -25.20 2.09 -6.69
C ALA A 122 -24.59 0.68 -6.67
N ALA A 123 -24.87 -0.14 -7.70
CA ALA A 123 -24.39 -1.52 -7.77
C ALA A 123 -22.87 -1.58 -7.82
N THR A 124 -22.22 -0.68 -8.55
CA THR A 124 -20.74 -0.66 -8.64
C THR A 124 -20.12 -0.42 -7.27
N VAL A 125 -20.62 0.56 -6.51
CA VAL A 125 -20.10 0.88 -5.17
C VAL A 125 -20.33 -0.27 -4.20
N VAL A 126 -21.55 -0.80 -4.14
CA VAL A 126 -21.90 -1.91 -3.24
C VAL A 126 -21.09 -3.16 -3.57
N ALA A 127 -20.98 -3.51 -4.85
CA ALA A 127 -20.20 -4.67 -5.31
C ALA A 127 -18.71 -4.48 -5.04
N ALA A 128 -18.15 -3.28 -5.25
CA ALA A 128 -16.76 -2.97 -4.96
C ALA A 128 -16.44 -3.16 -3.47
N LEU A 129 -17.25 -2.57 -2.58
CA LEU A 129 -17.07 -2.70 -1.13
C LEU A 129 -17.23 -4.15 -0.66
N GLY A 130 -18.26 -4.84 -1.17
CA GLY A 130 -18.50 -6.25 -0.90
C GLY A 130 -17.33 -7.13 -1.36
N ALA A 131 -16.78 -6.84 -2.54
CA ALA A 131 -15.63 -7.56 -3.10
C ALA A 131 -14.36 -7.39 -2.27
N VAL A 132 -14.05 -6.15 -1.83
CA VAL A 132 -12.91 -5.90 -0.91
C VAL A 132 -13.07 -6.73 0.36
N TRP A 133 -14.25 -6.66 1.00
CA TRP A 133 -14.51 -7.36 2.26
C TRP A 133 -14.43 -8.88 2.09
N ALA A 134 -15.10 -9.41 1.07
CA ALA A 134 -15.13 -10.85 0.79
C ALA A 134 -13.73 -11.39 0.47
N ALA A 135 -12.97 -10.67 -0.36
CA ALA A 135 -11.61 -11.04 -0.70
C ALA A 135 -10.68 -11.00 0.51
N ALA A 136 -10.76 -9.97 1.36
CA ALA A 136 -9.97 -9.89 2.57
C ALA A 136 -10.34 -11.01 3.57
N ALA A 137 -11.63 -11.25 3.80
CA ALA A 137 -12.10 -12.31 4.69
C ALA A 137 -11.71 -13.72 4.18
N GLY A 138 -11.87 -13.96 2.88
CA GLY A 138 -11.46 -15.21 2.23
C GLY A 138 -9.97 -15.45 2.34
N THR A 139 -9.17 -14.40 2.11
CA THR A 139 -7.70 -14.46 2.21
C THR A 139 -7.27 -14.79 3.64
N ARG A 140 -7.82 -14.12 4.66
CA ARG A 140 -7.53 -14.45 6.08
C ARG A 140 -7.81 -15.91 6.40
N ARG A 141 -9.02 -16.38 6.08
CA ARG A 141 -9.43 -17.79 6.31
C ARG A 141 -8.50 -18.79 5.61
N TRP A 142 -8.06 -18.49 4.40
CA TRP A 142 -7.13 -19.35 3.66
C TRP A 142 -5.76 -19.42 4.35
N LEU A 143 -5.25 -18.28 4.82
CA LEU A 143 -3.97 -18.21 5.52
C LEU A 143 -4.02 -18.89 6.89
N ASP A 144 -5.11 -18.77 7.62
CA ASP A 144 -5.31 -19.42 8.93
C ASP A 144 -5.36 -20.94 8.80
N ARG A 145 -6.01 -21.48 7.76
CA ARG A 145 -6.03 -22.92 7.48
C ARG A 145 -4.65 -23.51 7.22
N GLY A 146 -3.77 -22.78 6.55
CA GLY A 146 -2.38 -23.21 6.31
C GLY A 146 -1.47 -23.17 7.54
N SER A 147 -1.89 -22.50 8.61
CA SER A 147 -1.08 -22.28 9.82
C SER A 147 -1.36 -23.32 10.93
N GLY A 148 -2.47 -24.07 10.82
CA GLY A 148 -2.88 -25.10 11.79
C GLY A 148 -2.25 -26.48 11.59
N GLY A 149 -1.35 -26.66 10.62
CA GLY A 149 -0.79 -27.96 10.24
C GLY A 149 0.56 -28.35 10.86
N PHE A 150 1.24 -27.44 11.58
CA PHE A 150 2.58 -27.69 12.12
C PHE A 150 2.73 -27.24 13.58
N GLY A 151 1.92 -27.80 14.48
CA GLY A 151 1.99 -27.48 15.91
C GLY A 151 1.34 -28.54 16.79
N GLY A 152 1.75 -29.80 16.66
CA GLY A 152 1.14 -30.88 17.43
C GLY A 152 1.95 -32.17 17.44
N SER A 153 3.19 -32.12 17.94
CA SER A 153 3.82 -33.19 18.73
C SER A 153 5.27 -32.84 19.02
N ARG A 154 5.54 -32.15 20.13
CA ARG A 154 6.79 -32.28 20.88
C ARG A 154 6.54 -32.02 22.37
N GLY A 155 6.73 -33.07 23.16
CA GLY A 155 7.25 -32.95 24.51
C GLY A 155 6.24 -33.07 25.65
N SER A 156 5.65 -34.26 25.83
CA SER A 156 5.37 -34.75 27.17
C SER A 156 6.70 -35.10 27.87
N GLY A 157 6.97 -34.45 29.00
CA GLY A 157 8.09 -34.72 29.90
C GLY A 157 8.33 -33.43 30.68
N GLY A 158 7.91 -33.26 31.92
CA GLY A 158 8.03 -34.22 33.01
C GLY A 158 8.98 -33.62 34.04
N SER A 159 8.39 -32.97 35.04
CA SER A 159 8.87 -32.78 36.42
C SER A 159 10.19 -32.04 36.75
N ARG A 160 10.00 -30.98 37.55
CA ARG A 160 10.61 -30.68 38.86
C ARG A 160 12.08 -30.21 38.97
N GLY A 161 12.25 -29.16 39.79
CA GLY A 161 13.51 -28.75 40.45
C GLY A 161 13.73 -27.24 40.33
N SER A 162 13.18 -26.39 41.22
CA SER A 162 13.73 -25.95 42.52
C SER A 162 15.02 -25.11 42.47
N GLY A 163 14.92 -23.87 42.94
CA GLY A 163 15.99 -23.17 43.69
C GLY A 163 16.79 -22.10 42.94
N GLY A 164 16.96 -20.93 43.58
CA GLY A 164 18.09 -20.05 43.29
C GLY A 164 17.81 -18.54 43.31
N SER A 165 17.89 -17.95 44.49
CA SER A 165 17.93 -16.51 44.81
C SER A 165 19.26 -15.82 44.49
N GLY A 166 19.22 -14.48 44.33
CA GLY A 166 20.36 -13.55 44.50
C GLY A 166 21.02 -13.11 43.18
N GLY A 167 21.42 -11.87 42.94
CA GLY A 167 21.53 -10.70 43.80
C GLY A 167 22.00 -9.48 42.98
N SER A 168 21.92 -8.33 43.65
CA SER A 168 22.34 -6.96 43.36
C SER A 168 23.74 -6.70 42.79
N GLY A 169 23.90 -5.54 42.14
CA GLY A 169 25.14 -4.73 42.09
C GLY A 169 25.47 -4.24 40.66
N SER A 170 25.22 -2.99 40.23
CA SER A 170 25.77 -1.67 40.61
C SER A 170 27.15 -1.31 40.01
N SER A 171 27.21 -0.10 39.45
CA SER A 171 28.41 0.73 39.18
C SER A 171 29.22 0.36 37.94
N TRP A 172 29.96 1.24 37.24
CA TRP A 172 30.22 2.68 37.25
C TRP A 172 31.16 2.95 36.05
N GLY A 173 31.30 4.21 35.64
CA GLY A 173 32.47 4.73 34.91
C GLY A 173 32.24 4.94 33.41
N SER A 174 32.19 6.16 32.87
CA SER A 174 33.11 7.32 32.87
C SER A 174 34.06 7.35 31.65
N GLY A 175 34.09 8.50 30.96
CA GLY A 175 35.10 8.90 29.96
C GLY A 175 34.53 8.86 28.54
N GLY A 176 34.52 9.91 27.72
CA GLY A 176 35.37 11.10 27.66
C GLY A 176 36.14 11.09 26.32
N SER A 177 35.75 11.91 25.35
CA SER A 177 36.57 12.37 24.20
C SER A 177 35.76 13.44 23.44
N ARG A 178 36.07 14.74 23.56
CA ARG A 178 37.06 15.52 22.80
C ARG A 178 37.06 15.19 21.30
N GLY A 179 36.28 15.96 20.54
CA GLY A 179 36.37 16.06 19.07
C GLY A 179 36.72 17.49 18.67
N SER A 180 38.02 17.73 18.46
CA SER A 180 38.58 18.91 17.79
C SER A 180 38.57 18.69 16.27
N GLY A 181 38.29 19.73 15.48
CA GLY A 181 38.65 19.72 14.07
C GLY A 181 37.75 20.54 13.17
N GLY A 182 37.81 21.87 13.28
CA GLY A 182 37.29 22.75 12.24
C GLY A 182 38.18 22.68 10.99
N SER A 183 37.57 22.45 9.83
CA SER A 183 38.21 22.68 8.53
C SER A 183 37.37 23.69 7.76
N ARG A 184 38.03 24.81 7.45
CA ARG A 184 37.55 25.91 6.62
C ARG A 184 37.67 25.49 5.15
N GLY A 185 36.58 25.61 4.40
CA GLY A 185 36.59 25.56 2.93
C GLY A 185 35.84 26.77 2.39
N SER A 186 36.58 27.76 1.91
CA SER A 186 36.07 28.98 1.27
C SER A 186 35.52 28.64 -0.12
N GLY A 187 34.21 28.81 -0.31
CA GLY A 187 33.55 28.77 -1.61
C GLY A 187 33.80 30.04 -2.41
N GLY A 188 34.05 29.87 -3.71
CA GLY A 188 34.35 30.94 -4.66
C GLY A 188 33.16 31.84 -4.97
N GLU A 189 33.47 33.13 -5.12
CA GLU A 189 32.57 34.16 -5.64
C GLU A 189 32.39 34.01 -7.15
N GLY A 190 31.18 33.65 -7.57
CA GLY A 190 30.69 33.90 -8.92
C GLY A 190 29.94 35.23 -8.95
N ARG A 191 30.58 36.28 -9.49
CA ARG A 191 29.93 37.56 -9.80
C ARG A 191 29.44 37.56 -11.23
N ALA A 192 28.14 37.77 -11.39
CA ALA A 192 27.49 38.15 -12.63
C ALA A 192 27.77 39.62 -12.95
N ALA A 193 28.10 39.89 -14.22
CA ALA A 193 27.78 41.10 -14.97
C ALA A 193 27.89 40.77 -16.46
#